data_AF-A0A9D9E8V4-F1
#
_entry.id   AF-A0A9D9E8V4-F1
#
_cell.length_a   1.000
_cell.length_b   1.000
_cell.length_c   1.000
_cell.angle_alpha   90.00
_cell.angle_beta   90.00
_cell.angle_gamma   90.00
#
_symmetry.space_group_name_H-M   'P 1'
#
loop_
_entity.id
_entity.type
_entity.pdbx_description
1 polymer ?
#
loop_
_entity_poly.entity_id
_entity_poly.type
_entity_poly.pdbx_seq_one_letter_code
_entity_poly.pdbx_strand_id
1 'polypeptide(L)'
;MNITSFAEEVGIDYESVIEDYCGDTAALRGDIEAFLPSCHLDELEKAIEAKDEDSVRKQAHAIRKKAEKIGLESMAQIARKLEESPAERFHAFISPIQREGQLYAKALAD
;
A
#
# COMPACT_ATOMS: atom_id res chain seq x y z
N MET A 1 -1.20 0.30 -21.72
CA MET A 1 -0.40 1.31 -20.99
C MET A 1 1.09 0.99 -21.16
N ASN A 2 1.99 1.99 -21.24
CA ASN A 2 3.43 1.71 -21.11
C ASN A 2 3.83 1.66 -19.62
N ILE A 3 4.97 1.07 -19.29
CA ILE A 3 5.35 0.85 -17.88
C ILE A 3 5.60 2.16 -17.12
N THR A 4 6.09 3.20 -17.81
CA THR A 4 6.33 4.53 -17.25
C THR A 4 5.04 5.17 -16.74
N SER A 5 4.00 5.21 -17.56
CA SER A 5 2.71 5.80 -17.16
C SER A 5 2.04 5.01 -16.04
N PHE A 6 2.18 3.67 -16.02
CA PHE A 6 1.65 2.86 -14.93
C PHE A 6 2.40 3.12 -13.61
N ALA A 7 3.73 3.12 -13.64
CA ALA A 7 4.57 3.38 -12.47
C ALA A 7 4.31 4.78 -11.88
N GLU A 8 4.20 5.80 -12.73
CA GLU A 8 3.82 7.15 -12.31
C GLU A 8 2.43 7.21 -11.67
N GLU A 9 1.44 6.49 -12.23
CA GLU A 9 0.08 6.48 -11.71
C GLU A 9 -0.01 5.83 -10.33
N VAL A 10 0.73 4.74 -10.09
CA VAL A 10 0.78 4.06 -8.78
C VAL A 10 1.83 4.63 -7.82
N GLY A 11 2.58 5.66 -8.24
CA GLY A 11 3.57 6.33 -7.42
C GLY A 11 4.80 5.49 -7.10
N ILE A 12 5.22 4.62 -8.02
CA ILE A 12 6.46 3.83 -7.92
C ILE A 12 7.55 4.55 -8.71
N ASP A 13 8.74 4.62 -8.12
CA ASP A 13 9.93 5.12 -8.79
C ASP A 13 10.26 4.28 -10.02
N TYR A 14 10.31 4.92 -11.19
CA TYR A 14 10.55 4.27 -12.46
C TYR A 14 11.92 3.56 -12.53
N GLU A 15 12.95 4.12 -11.88
CA GLU A 15 14.27 3.48 -11.84
C GLU A 15 14.17 2.14 -11.10
N SER A 16 13.52 2.12 -9.94
CA SER A 16 13.20 0.89 -9.20
C SER A 16 12.39 -0.13 -10.02
N VAL A 17 11.45 0.33 -10.86
CA VAL A 17 10.68 -0.57 -11.74
C VAL A 17 11.57 -1.23 -12.81
N ILE A 18 12.52 -0.50 -13.37
CA ILE A 18 13.46 -1.05 -14.36
C ILE A 18 14.42 -2.04 -13.69
N GLU A 19 14.91 -1.73 -12.49
CA GLU A 19 15.83 -2.59 -11.74
C GLU A 19 15.16 -3.89 -11.27
N ASP A 20 14.00 -3.79 -10.61
CA ASP A 20 13.35 -4.93 -9.97
C ASP A 20 12.47 -5.76 -10.91
N TYR A 21 11.88 -5.12 -11.93
CA TYR A 21 10.96 -5.78 -12.87
C TYR A 21 11.49 -5.86 -14.30
N CYS A 22 12.71 -5.37 -14.59
CA CYS A 22 13.30 -5.41 -15.94
C CYS A 22 12.41 -4.78 -17.03
N GLY A 23 11.55 -3.82 -16.66
CA GLY A 23 10.58 -3.23 -17.59
C GLY A 23 9.32 -4.09 -17.83
N ASP A 24 9.13 -5.20 -17.10
CA ASP A 24 7.95 -6.06 -17.20
C ASP A 24 6.77 -5.47 -16.42
N THR A 25 5.83 -4.91 -17.16
CA THR A 25 4.61 -4.31 -16.59
C THR A 25 3.68 -5.38 -16.01
N ALA A 26 3.69 -6.60 -16.55
CA ALA A 26 2.81 -7.68 -16.09
C ALA A 26 3.25 -8.20 -14.72
N ALA A 27 4.56 -8.32 -14.50
CA ALA A 27 5.12 -8.69 -13.20
C ALA A 27 4.75 -7.66 -12.12
N LEU A 28 4.94 -6.36 -12.41
CA LEU A 28 4.57 -5.29 -11.47
C LEU A 28 3.06 -5.26 -11.20
N ARG A 29 2.22 -5.40 -12.23
CA ARG A 29 0.76 -5.49 -12.09
C ARG A 29 0.37 -6.67 -11.20
N GLY A 30 0.99 -7.84 -11.40
CA GLY A 30 0.72 -9.04 -10.60
C GLY A 30 1.05 -8.84 -9.12
N ASP A 31 2.16 -8.18 -8.81
CA ASP A 31 2.54 -7.89 -7.42
C ASP A 31 1.58 -6.88 -6.77
N ILE A 32 1.11 -5.87 -7.50
CA ILE A 32 0.11 -4.91 -7.00
C ILE A 32 -1.27 -5.58 -6.83
N GLU A 33 -1.68 -6.45 -7.76
CA GLU A 33 -2.90 -7.26 -7.64
C GLU A 33 -2.85 -8.17 -6.42
N ALA A 34 -1.70 -8.77 -6.13
CA ALA A 34 -1.51 -9.60 -4.94
C ALA A 34 -1.42 -8.76 -3.65
N PHE A 35 -0.91 -7.53 -3.74
CA PHE A 35 -0.73 -6.63 -2.60
C PHE A 35 -2.07 -6.23 -1.97
N LEU A 36 -3.01 -5.73 -2.77
CA LEU A 36 -4.30 -5.19 -2.31
C LEU A 36 -5.07 -6.12 -1.36
N PRO A 37 -5.39 -7.39 -1.72
CA PRO A 37 -6.10 -8.30 -0.83
C PRO A 37 -5.25 -8.69 0.38
N SER A 38 -3.92 -8.65 0.27
CA SER A 38 -3.00 -9.02 1.35
C SER A 38 -2.83 -7.95 2.43
N CYS A 39 -3.41 -6.77 2.23
CA CYS A 39 -3.43 -5.68 3.21
C CYS A 39 -4.54 -5.84 4.26
N HIS A 40 -5.53 -6.72 4.02
CA HIS A 40 -6.64 -6.98 4.93
C HIS A 40 -7.27 -5.68 5.47
N LEU A 41 -7.56 -4.71 4.60
CA LEU A 41 -7.98 -3.36 5.01
C LEU A 41 -9.24 -3.36 5.90
N ASP A 42 -10.16 -4.30 5.66
CA ASP A 42 -11.35 -4.50 6.49
C ASP A 42 -11.01 -4.95 7.92
N GLU A 43 -9.95 -5.76 8.08
CA GLU A 43 -9.46 -6.19 9.40
C GLU A 43 -8.70 -5.07 10.10
N LEU A 44 -8.00 -4.23 9.34
CA LEU A 44 -7.32 -3.05 9.86
C LEU A 44 -8.33 -2.05 10.42
N GLU A 45 -9.39 -1.77 9.67
CA GLU A 45 -10.47 -0.87 10.09
C GLU A 45 -11.15 -1.38 11.37
N LYS A 46 -11.47 -2.67 11.44
CA LYS A 46 -12.02 -3.29 12.66
C LYS A 46 -11.07 -3.19 13.86
N ALA A 47 -9.77 -3.40 13.66
CA ALA A 47 -8.78 -3.26 14.74
C ALA A 47 -8.68 -1.82 15.24
N ILE A 48 -8.77 -0.83 14.33
CA ILE A 48 -8.81 0.59 14.68
C ILE A 48 -10.07 0.91 15.49
N GLU A 49 -11.25 0.45 15.05
CA GLU A 49 -12.52 0.64 15.78
C GLU A 49 -12.53 -0.01 17.16
N ALA A 50 -11.94 -1.20 17.27
CA ALA A 50 -11.78 -1.92 18.53
C ALA A 50 -10.70 -1.31 19.45
N LYS A 51 -9.95 -0.31 18.98
CA LYS A 51 -8.78 0.28 19.64
C LYS A 51 -7.73 -0.76 20.03
N ASP A 52 -7.59 -1.80 19.21
CA ASP A 52 -6.59 -2.85 19.40
C ASP A 52 -5.25 -2.38 18.82
N GLU A 53 -4.45 -1.72 19.66
CA GLU A 53 -3.17 -1.14 19.26
C GLU A 53 -2.20 -2.16 18.68
N ASP A 54 -2.08 -3.32 19.32
CA ASP A 54 -1.14 -4.35 18.91
C ASP A 54 -1.51 -4.88 17.51
N SER A 55 -2.79 -5.13 17.27
CA SER A 55 -3.29 -5.55 15.95
C SER A 55 -3.07 -4.48 14.90
N VAL A 56 -3.39 -3.21 15.19
CA VAL A 56 -3.18 -2.10 14.24
C VAL A 56 -1.70 -1.97 13.87
N ARG A 57 -0.79 -1.95 14.85
CA ARG A 57 0.65 -1.82 14.60
C ARG A 57 1.19 -3.00 13.81
N LYS A 58 0.77 -4.23 14.15
CA LYS A 58 1.19 -5.45 13.44
C LYS A 58 0.75 -5.42 11.98
N GLN A 59 -0.49 -5.01 11.71
CA GLN A 59 -1.00 -4.91 10.34
C GLN A 59 -0.34 -3.77 9.56
N ALA A 60 -0.20 -2.59 10.17
CA ALA A 60 0.49 -1.45 9.58
C ALA A 60 1.95 -1.81 9.23
N HIS A 61 2.65 -2.51 10.12
CA HIS A 61 3.99 -3.03 9.86
C HIS A 61 4.03 -3.99 8.66
N ALA A 62 3.09 -4.93 8.59
CA ALA A 62 3.01 -5.88 7.48
C ALA A 62 2.74 -5.18 6.14
N ILE A 63 1.80 -4.21 6.12
CA ILE A 63 1.51 -3.38 4.94
C ILE A 63 2.76 -2.62 4.53
N ARG A 64 3.45 -1.96 5.47
CA ARG A 64 4.67 -1.20 5.20
C ARG A 64 5.75 -2.08 4.56
N LYS A 65 6.08 -3.23 5.18
CA LYS A 65 7.13 -4.13 4.66
C LYS A 65 6.83 -4.62 3.24
N LYS A 66 5.56 -4.89 2.93
CA LYS A 66 5.13 -5.30 1.59
C LYS A 66 5.16 -4.14 0.59
N ALA A 67 4.66 -2.97 0.98
CA ALA A 67 4.68 -1.77 0.15
C ALA A 67 6.12 -1.35 -0.19
N GLU A 68 7.04 -1.37 0.79
CA GLU A 68 8.47 -1.15 0.59
C GLU A 68 9.07 -2.13 -0.42
N LYS A 69 8.66 -3.40 -0.37
CA LYS A 69 9.18 -4.44 -1.27
C LYS A 69 8.76 -4.21 -2.74
N ILE A 70 7.57 -3.66 -2.95
CA ILE A 70 7.01 -3.45 -4.30
C ILE A 70 7.35 -2.05 -4.83
N GLY A 71 7.79 -1.13 -3.96
CA GLY A 71 8.09 0.26 -4.31
C GLY A 71 6.90 1.21 -4.17
N LEU A 72 5.82 0.81 -3.49
CA LEU A 72 4.62 1.63 -3.24
C LEU A 72 4.88 2.64 -2.11
N GLU A 73 5.66 3.68 -2.39
CA GLU A 73 6.19 4.60 -1.37
C GLU A 73 5.10 5.31 -0.55
N SER A 74 4.04 5.80 -1.21
CA SER A 74 2.94 6.49 -0.52
C SER A 74 2.28 5.58 0.52
N MET A 75 1.95 4.35 0.12
CA MET A 75 1.37 3.35 1.03
C MET A 75 2.35 2.98 2.15
N ALA A 76 3.62 2.79 1.85
CA ALA A 76 4.64 2.50 2.86
C ALA A 76 4.76 3.63 3.89
N GLN A 77 4.72 4.88 3.46
CA GLN A 77 4.76 6.05 4.34
C GLN A 77 3.51 6.18 5.20
N ILE A 78 2.31 5.96 4.64
CA ILE A 78 1.06 5.98 5.40
C ILE A 78 1.06 4.88 6.46
N ALA A 79 1.44 3.66 6.06
CA ALA A 79 1.52 2.51 6.95
C ALA A 79 2.55 2.74 8.07
N ARG A 80 3.70 3.34 7.76
CA ARG A 80 4.69 3.74 8.77
C ARG A 80 4.14 4.75 9.76
N LYS A 81 3.47 5.80 9.28
CA LYS A 81 2.87 6.82 10.15
C LYS A 81 1.78 6.22 11.04
N LEU A 82 1.00 5.26 10.53
CA LEU A 82 0.03 4.52 11.33
C LEU A 82 0.72 3.65 12.40
N GLU A 83 1.76 2.90 12.01
CA GLU A 83 2.58 2.05 12.89
C GLU A 83 3.21 2.86 14.04
N GLU A 84 3.62 4.11 13.79
CA GLU A 84 4.28 4.99 14.76
C GLU A 84 3.31 5.89 15.54
N SER A 85 2.04 5.97 15.15
CA SER A 85 1.06 6.88 15.76
C SER A 85 0.54 6.40 17.12
N PRO A 86 0.07 7.33 17.97
CA PRO A 86 -0.71 6.98 19.14
C PRO A 86 -2.13 6.55 18.73
N ALA A 87 -2.77 5.71 19.53
CA ALA A 87 -4.04 5.06 19.18
C ALA A 87 -5.18 6.03 18.89
N GLU A 88 -5.21 7.17 19.57
CA GLU A 88 -6.22 8.21 19.37
C GLU A 88 -6.18 8.81 17.96
N ARG A 89 -5.10 8.58 17.21
CA ARG A 89 -4.90 9.08 15.85
C ARG A 89 -5.10 8.02 14.77
N PHE A 90 -5.32 6.76 15.10
CA PHE A 90 -5.43 5.69 14.10
C PHE A 90 -6.53 5.94 13.06
N HIS A 91 -7.69 6.46 13.48
CA HIS A 91 -8.79 6.78 12.56
C HIS A 91 -8.41 7.78 11.46
N ALA A 92 -7.41 8.65 11.70
CA ALA A 92 -6.94 9.60 10.69
C ALA A 92 -6.27 8.92 9.48
N PHE A 93 -5.92 7.63 9.59
CA PHE A 93 -5.22 6.87 8.55
C PHE A 93 -6.13 5.95 7.73
N ILE A 94 -7.39 5.75 8.12
CA ILE A 94 -8.34 4.91 7.36
C ILE A 94 -8.53 5.47 5.95
N SER A 95 -8.94 6.75 5.84
CA SER A 95 -9.20 7.36 4.53
C SER A 95 -7.96 7.45 3.63
N PRO A 96 -6.76 7.84 4.13
CA PRO A 96 -5.53 7.76 3.33
C PRO A 96 -5.23 6.37 2.78
N ILE A 97 -5.31 5.31 3.61
CA ILE A 97 -5.01 3.94 3.18
C ILE A 97 -6.03 3.46 2.14
N GLN A 98 -7.33 3.72 2.37
CA GLN A 98 -8.38 3.37 1.42
C GLN A 98 -8.22 4.10 0.09
N ARG A 99 -7.84 5.38 0.12
CA ARG A 99 -7.62 6.19 -1.09
C ARG A 99 -6.47 5.65 -1.93
N GLU A 100 -5.34 5.29 -1.32
CA GLU A 100 -4.23 4.66 -2.03
C GLU A 100 -4.64 3.30 -2.60
N GLY A 101 -5.33 2.47 -1.82
CA GLY A 101 -5.83 1.18 -2.30
C GLY A 101 -6.77 1.31 -3.51
N GLN A 102 -7.65 2.31 -3.51
CA GLN A 102 -8.54 2.61 -4.64
C GLN A 102 -7.78 3.10 -5.87
N LEU A 103 -6.73 3.91 -5.68
CA LEU A 103 -5.88 4.38 -6.77
C LEU A 103 -5.16 3.21 -7.45
N TYR A 104 -4.61 2.27 -6.68
CA TYR A 104 -3.99 1.06 -7.24
C TYR A 104 -5.02 0.17 -7.95
N ALA A 105 -6.19 -0.04 -7.36
CA ALA A 105 -7.25 -0.82 -8.00
C ALA A 105 -7.71 -0.20 -9.32
N LYS A 106 -7.78 1.13 -9.40
CA LYS A 106 -8.11 1.85 -10.63
C LYS A 106 -7.00 1.69 -11.68
N ALA A 107 -5.74 1.88 -11.31
CA ALA A 107 -4.60 1.73 -12.22
C ALA A 107 -4.46 0.30 -12.79
N LEU A 108 -4.96 -0.71 -12.07
CA LEU A 108 -5.04 -2.10 -12.54
C LEU A 108 -6.19 -2.34 -13.54
N ALA A 109 -7.28 -1.59 -13.42
CA ALA A 109 -8.45 -1.69 -14.29
C ALA A 109 -8.27 -0.98 -15.64
N ASP A 110 -7.34 -0.02 -15.70
CA ASP A 110 -6.94 0.75 -16.89
C ASP A 110 -5.88 0.02 -17.76
#